data_AF-A0A8H3XFS3-F1
#
_entry.id   AF-A0A8H3XFS3-F1
#
_cell.length_a   1.000
_cell.length_b   1.000
_cell.length_c   1.000
_cell.angle_alpha   90.00
_cell.angle_beta   90.00
_cell.angle_gamma   90.00
#
_symmetry.space_group_name_H-M   'P 1'
#
loop_
_entity.id
_entity.type
_entity.pdbx_description
1 polymer ?
#
loop_
_entity_poly.entity_id
_entity_poly.type
_entity_poly.pdbx_seq_one_letter_code
_entity_poly.pdbx_strand_id
1 'polypeptide(L)'
;MELEKGSSFTQIPWQIYRPNAILQELYSGDYKLDESDNTYIKYYEINDKKAKGVSCFVPLETPHNVPSERLNGPEIPYYFLPEGSYLSEGLALIYTHRMKLRFPSGDQGGLHFVIAPTKRMKKEQYEQTVKELDWQLCTIKVSAEMDELISRDDDLEGVEDFRMNELYWLMEIWHAQATNAMDRLHANDIHTWISLDKPSFQDLILHEARAYIVFSILARMNSSIPVTHVTELMYLGDILGELDAFEWKK
;
A
#
# COMPACT_ATOMS: atom_id res chain seq x y z
N MET A 1 0.34 -8.07 -19.79
CA MET A 1 -0.72 -7.08 -20.02
C MET A 1 -0.35 -5.80 -19.29
N GLU A 2 -0.39 -4.66 -19.95
CA GLU A 2 -0.19 -3.36 -19.30
C GLU A 2 -1.57 -2.76 -18.97
N LEU A 3 -1.81 -2.47 -17.69
CA LEU A 3 -3.01 -1.77 -17.24
C LEU A 3 -2.72 -0.28 -17.20
N GLU A 4 -3.67 0.52 -17.70
CA GLU A 4 -3.61 1.97 -17.57
C GLU A 4 -4.11 2.39 -16.18
N LYS A 5 -3.39 3.30 -15.51
CA LYS A 5 -3.81 3.87 -14.21
C LYS A 5 -5.26 4.37 -14.32
N GLY A 6 -6.08 3.99 -13.33
CA GLY A 6 -7.52 4.24 -13.32
C GLY A 6 -8.36 3.07 -13.85
N SER A 7 -7.80 2.12 -14.60
CA SER A 7 -8.57 0.97 -15.14
C SER A 7 -9.44 0.33 -14.07
N SER A 8 -10.75 0.31 -14.32
CA SER A 8 -11.76 0.00 -13.32
C SER A 8 -12.53 -1.27 -13.64
N PHE A 9 -12.84 -2.05 -12.60
CA PHE A 9 -13.50 -3.35 -12.74
C PHE A 9 -14.58 -3.52 -11.67
N THR A 10 -15.77 -3.97 -12.08
CA THR A 10 -16.85 -4.38 -11.16
C THR A 10 -16.88 -5.90 -10.96
N GLN A 11 -16.30 -6.65 -11.90
CA GLN A 11 -15.98 -8.06 -11.78
C GLN A 11 -14.48 -8.23 -11.66
N ILE A 12 -14.02 -9.04 -10.72
CA ILE A 12 -12.62 -9.18 -10.34
C ILE A 12 -11.87 -9.98 -11.43
N PRO A 13 -10.91 -9.37 -12.14
CA PRO A 13 -10.22 -10.02 -13.27
C PRO A 13 -9.07 -10.95 -12.86
N TRP A 14 -8.60 -10.87 -11.61
CA TRP A 14 -7.55 -11.72 -11.03
C TRP A 14 -7.86 -11.97 -9.57
N GLN A 15 -7.36 -13.06 -9.01
CA GLN A 15 -7.39 -13.23 -7.57
C GLN A 15 -6.65 -12.06 -6.87
N ILE A 16 -7.40 -11.22 -6.14
CA ILE A 16 -6.85 -10.07 -5.42
C ILE A 16 -6.70 -10.41 -3.95
N TYR A 17 -5.62 -9.94 -3.33
CA TYR A 17 -5.27 -10.22 -1.95
C TYR A 17 -5.35 -8.96 -1.10
N ARG A 18 -5.78 -9.13 0.15
CA ARG A 18 -5.72 -8.10 1.18
C ARG A 18 -5.42 -8.74 2.55
N PRO A 19 -4.39 -8.26 3.27
CA PRO A 19 -4.19 -8.64 4.65
C PRO A 19 -5.33 -8.10 5.52
N ASN A 20 -5.80 -8.89 6.46
CA ASN A 20 -6.75 -8.49 7.49
C ASN A 20 -8.08 -7.91 6.97
N ALA A 21 -8.51 -8.30 5.76
CA ALA A 21 -9.62 -7.67 5.05
C ALA A 21 -10.93 -7.55 5.85
N ILE A 22 -11.25 -8.55 6.67
CA ILE A 22 -12.51 -8.61 7.45
C ILE A 22 -12.39 -7.86 8.78
N LEU A 23 -11.22 -7.90 9.44
CA LEU A 23 -11.06 -7.36 10.80
C LEU A 23 -10.53 -5.92 10.80
N GLN A 24 -9.91 -5.47 9.71
CA GLN A 24 -9.30 -4.14 9.62
C GLN A 24 -10.36 -3.04 9.45
N GLU A 25 -10.33 -2.04 10.33
CA GLU A 25 -11.11 -0.81 10.19
C GLU A 25 -10.54 0.11 9.08
N LEU A 26 -11.35 1.05 8.59
CA LEU A 26 -10.88 2.06 7.64
C LEU A 26 -9.94 3.06 8.31
N TYR A 27 -8.74 3.20 7.73
CA TYR A 27 -7.80 4.25 8.08
C TYR A 27 -8.06 5.52 7.28
N SER A 28 -7.50 6.64 7.74
CA SER A 28 -7.57 7.94 7.04
C SER A 28 -6.99 7.91 5.62
N GLY A 29 -6.14 6.93 5.30
CA GLY A 29 -5.62 6.70 3.95
C GLY A 29 -6.62 6.04 3.00
N ASP A 30 -7.55 5.24 3.51
CA ASP A 30 -8.47 4.40 2.71
C ASP A 30 -9.66 5.18 2.12
N TYR A 31 -9.87 6.43 2.55
CA TYR A 31 -10.98 7.28 2.09
C TYR A 31 -10.64 8.77 2.13
N LYS A 32 -11.52 9.57 1.53
CA LYS A 32 -11.60 11.03 1.73
C LYS A 32 -13.05 11.37 2.08
N LEU A 33 -13.27 12.38 2.92
CA LEU A 33 -14.60 12.95 3.10
C LEU A 33 -14.96 13.83 1.91
N ASP A 34 -16.24 13.91 1.60
CA ASP A 34 -16.78 14.88 0.65
C ASP A 34 -16.65 16.28 1.26
N GLU A 35 -15.93 17.18 0.59
CA GLU A 35 -15.68 18.54 1.08
C GLU A 35 -16.97 19.37 1.22
N SER A 36 -18.00 19.03 0.43
CA SER A 36 -19.32 19.67 0.51
C SER A 36 -20.17 19.14 1.67
N ASP A 37 -19.91 17.91 2.13
CA ASP A 37 -20.63 17.26 3.21
C ASP A 37 -19.75 16.19 3.90
N ASN A 38 -19.08 16.61 4.97
CA ASN A 38 -18.18 15.79 5.78
C ASN A 38 -18.83 14.55 6.43
N THR A 39 -20.14 14.34 6.24
CA THR A 39 -20.85 13.13 6.66
C THR A 39 -20.63 11.95 5.71
N TYR A 40 -20.31 12.23 4.43
CA TYR A 40 -20.17 11.22 3.39
C TYR A 40 -18.73 11.13 2.92
N ILE A 41 -18.36 9.94 2.43
CA ILE A 41 -17.08 9.80 1.74
C ILE A 41 -17.20 10.28 0.30
N LYS A 42 -16.11 10.84 -0.21
CA LYS A 42 -15.95 11.14 -1.63
C LYS A 42 -16.06 9.83 -2.43
N TYR A 43 -16.93 9.81 -3.42
CA TYR A 43 -17.04 8.74 -4.39
C TYR A 43 -16.34 9.13 -5.69
N TYR A 44 -16.00 8.12 -6.49
CA TYR A 44 -15.17 8.28 -7.68
C TYR A 44 -15.88 7.71 -8.90
N GLU A 45 -15.64 8.34 -10.04
CA GLU A 45 -16.13 7.82 -11.31
C GLU A 45 -15.34 6.57 -11.72
N ILE A 46 -15.96 5.76 -12.56
CA ILE A 46 -15.26 4.66 -13.23
C ILE A 46 -14.12 5.26 -14.06
N ASN A 47 -12.93 4.68 -13.94
CA ASN A 47 -11.69 5.13 -14.54
C ASN A 47 -11.00 6.35 -13.90
N ASP A 48 -11.41 6.74 -12.68
CA ASP A 48 -10.75 7.84 -11.96
C ASP A 48 -9.33 7.48 -11.53
N LYS A 49 -8.35 8.19 -12.08
CA LYS A 49 -6.91 8.02 -11.79
C LYS A 49 -6.51 8.43 -10.38
N LYS A 50 -7.35 9.21 -9.70
CA LYS A 50 -7.14 9.76 -8.36
C LYS A 50 -8.04 9.09 -7.32
N ALA A 51 -8.67 7.97 -7.69
CA ALA A 51 -9.51 7.21 -6.77
C ALA A 51 -8.74 6.82 -5.51
N LYS A 52 -9.43 6.92 -4.38
CA LYS A 52 -8.97 6.37 -3.11
C LYS A 52 -9.94 5.31 -2.64
N GLY A 53 -9.37 4.32 -1.98
CA GLY A 53 -10.13 3.21 -1.47
C GLY A 53 -9.26 2.29 -0.65
N VAL A 54 -9.85 1.16 -0.30
CA VAL A 54 -9.23 0.07 0.44
C VAL A 54 -8.20 -0.62 -0.47
N SER A 55 -6.92 -0.53 -0.10
CA SER A 55 -5.82 -1.14 -0.87
C SER A 55 -5.90 -2.67 -0.93
N CYS A 56 -5.59 -3.22 -2.10
CA CYS A 56 -5.44 -4.65 -2.35
C CYS A 56 -4.45 -4.86 -3.50
N PHE A 57 -3.99 -6.09 -3.71
CA PHE A 57 -2.95 -6.33 -4.70
C PHE A 57 -3.06 -7.70 -5.38
N VAL A 58 -2.44 -7.82 -6.55
CA VAL A 58 -2.29 -9.05 -7.32
C VAL A 58 -0.80 -9.32 -7.54
N PRO A 59 -0.24 -10.41 -7.02
CA PRO A 59 1.12 -10.84 -7.37
C PRO A 59 1.13 -11.39 -8.82
N LEU A 60 2.20 -11.12 -9.58
CA LEU A 60 2.25 -11.45 -11.01
C LEU A 60 2.92 -12.79 -11.31
N GLU A 61 3.88 -13.22 -10.50
CA GLU A 61 4.69 -14.40 -10.75
C GLU A 61 4.23 -15.58 -9.91
N THR A 62 4.21 -15.42 -8.58
CA THR A 62 3.80 -16.49 -7.67
C THR A 62 2.60 -16.04 -6.84
N PRO A 63 1.52 -16.82 -6.77
CA PRO A 63 0.38 -16.45 -5.95
C PRO A 63 0.81 -16.18 -4.50
N HIS A 64 0.21 -15.16 -3.87
CA HIS A 64 0.58 -14.70 -2.53
C HIS A 64 -0.05 -15.65 -1.50
N ASN A 65 0.51 -16.85 -1.40
CA ASN A 65 -0.09 -17.98 -0.70
C ASN A 65 0.43 -18.14 0.73
N VAL A 66 0.76 -17.06 1.43
CA VAL A 66 1.47 -17.15 2.70
C VAL A 66 0.76 -16.40 3.83
N PRO A 67 0.39 -17.09 4.92
CA PRO A 67 0.00 -16.46 6.17
C PRO A 67 1.21 -15.71 6.74
N SER A 68 1.00 -14.52 7.29
CA SER A 68 2.00 -13.85 8.11
C SER A 68 2.14 -14.61 9.43
N GLU A 69 3.12 -15.51 9.51
CA GLU A 69 3.59 -16.06 10.80
C GLU A 69 4.67 -15.10 11.36
N ARG A 70 4.35 -14.30 12.38
CA ARG A 70 5.38 -13.63 13.21
C ARG A 70 5.76 -14.46 14.42
N LEU A 71 7.07 -14.54 14.64
CA LEU A 71 7.76 -14.99 15.85
C LEU A 71 7.37 -14.26 17.15
N ASN A 72 6.62 -13.15 17.14
CA ASN A 72 6.21 -12.40 18.35
C ASN A 72 4.96 -11.50 18.14
N GLY A 73 3.78 -12.07 17.82
CA GLY A 73 2.51 -11.32 17.77
C GLY A 73 1.29 -12.17 17.34
N PRO A 74 0.05 -11.65 17.41
CA PRO A 74 -1.12 -12.38 16.90
C PRO A 74 -1.07 -12.50 15.36
N GLU A 75 -1.39 -13.68 14.83
CA GLU A 75 -1.48 -13.95 13.38
C GLU A 75 -2.39 -12.91 12.70
N ILE A 76 -1.90 -12.27 11.63
CA ILE A 76 -2.73 -11.40 10.78
C ILE A 76 -3.29 -12.26 9.64
N PRO A 77 -4.59 -12.57 9.62
CA PRO A 77 -5.18 -13.42 8.59
C PRO A 77 -5.08 -12.74 7.22
N TYR A 78 -4.65 -13.51 6.22
CA TYR A 78 -4.64 -13.07 4.83
C TYR A 78 -5.93 -13.53 4.13
N TYR A 79 -6.51 -12.65 3.32
CA TYR A 79 -7.71 -12.94 2.56
C TYR A 79 -7.49 -12.68 1.07
N PHE A 80 -8.31 -13.35 0.26
CA PHE A 80 -8.40 -13.06 -1.16
C PHE A 80 -9.86 -13.01 -1.64
N LEU A 81 -10.12 -12.24 -2.69
CA LEU A 81 -11.35 -12.39 -3.47
C LEU A 81 -11.05 -13.23 -4.71
N PRO A 82 -11.88 -14.24 -5.03
CA PRO A 82 -11.69 -15.07 -6.21
C PRO A 82 -11.78 -14.28 -7.52
N GLU A 83 -11.03 -14.75 -8.52
CA GLU A 83 -11.22 -14.31 -9.91
C GLU A 83 -12.67 -14.61 -10.37
N GLY A 84 -13.27 -13.67 -11.09
CA GLY A 84 -14.65 -13.75 -11.58
C GLY A 84 -15.71 -13.31 -10.57
N SER A 85 -15.36 -13.07 -9.31
CA SER A 85 -16.31 -12.55 -8.31
C SER A 85 -16.73 -11.12 -8.62
N TYR A 86 -17.98 -10.77 -8.33
CA TYR A 86 -18.50 -9.40 -8.47
C TYR A 86 -18.30 -8.62 -7.18
N LEU A 87 -17.90 -7.36 -7.31
CA LEU A 87 -17.97 -6.41 -6.20
C LEU A 87 -19.41 -5.99 -5.93
N SER A 88 -19.72 -5.71 -4.66
CA SER A 88 -21.00 -5.16 -4.25
C SER A 88 -21.32 -3.84 -4.97
N GLU A 89 -22.61 -3.60 -5.20
CA GLU A 89 -23.08 -2.40 -5.91
C GLU A 89 -22.61 -1.11 -5.21
N GLY A 90 -21.94 -0.23 -5.96
CA GLY A 90 -21.36 1.00 -5.45
C GLY A 90 -19.88 0.89 -5.07
N LEU A 91 -19.23 -0.23 -5.40
CA LEU A 91 -17.78 -0.40 -5.34
C LEU A 91 -17.22 -0.67 -6.74
N ALA A 92 -15.97 -0.28 -6.96
CA ALA A 92 -15.17 -0.70 -8.10
C ALA A 92 -13.73 -0.97 -7.68
N LEU A 93 -13.10 -1.95 -8.32
CA LEU A 93 -11.67 -2.20 -8.22
C LEU A 93 -10.96 -1.29 -9.21
N ILE A 94 -10.08 -0.42 -8.74
CA ILE A 94 -9.41 0.58 -9.57
C ILE A 94 -7.90 0.37 -9.50
N TYR A 95 -7.28 0.11 -10.65
CA TYR A 95 -5.84 -0.06 -10.77
C TYR A 95 -5.12 1.26 -10.52
N THR A 96 -4.08 1.24 -9.68
CA THR A 96 -3.30 2.45 -9.38
C THR A 96 -1.88 2.38 -9.91
N HIS A 97 -1.11 1.34 -9.61
CA HIS A 97 0.29 1.22 -10.04
C HIS A 97 0.82 -0.21 -9.96
N ARG A 98 2.01 -0.44 -10.54
CA ARG A 98 2.79 -1.65 -10.32
C ARG A 98 3.55 -1.56 -9.00
N MET A 99 3.60 -2.67 -8.29
CA MET A 99 4.42 -2.85 -7.09
C MET A 99 5.61 -3.74 -7.41
N LYS A 100 6.64 -3.66 -6.57
CA LYS A 100 7.67 -4.67 -6.41
C LYS A 100 7.46 -5.32 -5.05
N LEU A 101 7.53 -6.64 -4.97
CA LEU A 101 7.31 -7.39 -3.75
C LEU A 101 8.50 -8.32 -3.57
N ARG A 102 9.13 -8.34 -2.39
CA ARG A 102 10.17 -9.33 -2.05
C ARG A 102 9.63 -10.60 -1.40
N PHE A 103 8.36 -10.56 -1.00
CA PHE A 103 7.68 -11.64 -0.31
C PHE A 103 6.35 -11.99 -1.00
N PRO A 104 5.84 -13.22 -0.80
CA PRO A 104 6.49 -14.35 -0.11
C PRO A 104 7.47 -15.17 -0.98
N SER A 105 7.78 -14.76 -2.21
CA SER A 105 8.42 -15.65 -3.20
C SER A 105 9.70 -15.07 -3.84
N GLY A 106 10.40 -14.19 -3.14
CA GLY A 106 11.53 -13.45 -3.70
C GLY A 106 11.07 -12.21 -4.49
N ASP A 107 12.00 -11.60 -5.23
CA ASP A 107 11.72 -10.40 -6.04
C ASP A 107 10.66 -10.73 -7.12
N GLN A 108 9.48 -10.14 -6.99
CA GLN A 108 8.36 -10.34 -7.89
C GLN A 108 7.61 -9.02 -8.16
N GLY A 109 6.91 -8.95 -9.29
CA GLY A 109 6.01 -7.85 -9.61
C GLY A 109 4.65 -8.00 -8.93
N GLY A 110 4.00 -6.88 -8.70
CA GLY A 110 2.61 -6.83 -8.27
C GLY A 110 1.82 -5.78 -9.01
N LEU A 111 0.50 -5.89 -8.97
CA LEU A 111 -0.43 -4.85 -9.37
C LEU A 111 -1.16 -4.37 -8.12
N HIS A 112 -1.08 -3.08 -7.83
CA HIS A 112 -1.85 -2.46 -6.77
C HIS A 112 -3.19 -1.97 -7.28
N PHE A 113 -4.23 -2.22 -6.49
CA PHE A 113 -5.58 -1.72 -6.72
C PHE A 113 -6.14 -1.09 -5.44
N VAL A 114 -7.16 -0.26 -5.61
CA VAL A 114 -8.03 0.17 -4.53
C VAL A 114 -9.45 -0.30 -4.81
N ILE A 115 -10.14 -0.79 -3.78
CA ILE A 115 -11.59 -0.97 -3.81
C ILE A 115 -12.17 0.40 -3.45
N ALA A 116 -12.68 1.14 -4.42
CA ALA A 116 -13.14 2.51 -4.26
C ALA A 116 -14.67 2.61 -4.24
N PRO A 117 -15.24 3.54 -3.47
CA PRO A 117 -16.67 3.85 -3.52
C PRO A 117 -17.01 4.57 -4.84
N THR A 118 -18.00 4.07 -5.57
CA THR A 118 -18.50 4.67 -6.83
C THR A 118 -19.86 5.35 -6.67
N LYS A 119 -20.43 5.30 -5.46
CA LYS A 119 -21.62 6.05 -5.08
C LYS A 119 -21.46 6.68 -3.70
N ARG A 120 -22.25 7.71 -3.44
CA ARG A 120 -22.32 8.36 -2.13
C ARG A 120 -22.66 7.34 -1.04
N MET A 121 -21.83 7.28 -0.01
CA MET A 121 -22.02 6.39 1.15
C MET A 121 -21.40 6.99 2.40
N LYS A 122 -21.89 6.59 3.57
CA LYS A 122 -21.25 6.94 4.85
C LYS A 122 -20.02 6.07 5.09
N LYS A 123 -19.11 6.52 5.96
CA LYS A 123 -17.88 5.79 6.28
C LYS A 123 -18.19 4.37 6.78
N GLU A 124 -19.13 4.23 7.71
CA GLU A 124 -19.48 2.94 8.32
C GLU A 124 -20.13 2.01 7.29
N GLN A 125 -20.93 2.56 6.39
CA GLN A 125 -21.54 1.81 5.29
C GLN A 125 -20.47 1.29 4.32
N TYR A 126 -19.50 2.14 3.97
CA TYR A 126 -18.39 1.75 3.09
C TYR A 126 -17.54 0.65 3.72
N GLU A 127 -17.16 0.83 4.99
CA GLU A 127 -16.39 -0.17 5.74
C GLU A 127 -17.11 -1.52 5.76
N GLN A 128 -18.39 -1.53 6.11
CA GLN A 128 -19.18 -2.74 6.18
C GLN A 128 -19.31 -3.40 4.80
N THR A 129 -19.58 -2.61 3.75
CA THR A 129 -19.71 -3.12 2.38
C THR A 129 -18.42 -3.78 1.89
N VAL A 130 -17.26 -3.25 2.27
CA VAL A 130 -15.96 -3.86 1.94
C VAL A 130 -15.72 -5.13 2.75
N LYS A 131 -16.01 -5.13 4.06
CA LYS A 131 -15.84 -6.30 4.95
C LYS A 131 -16.74 -7.47 4.57
N GLU A 132 -17.91 -7.20 4.00
CA GLU A 132 -18.91 -8.19 3.57
C GLU A 132 -18.70 -8.74 2.15
N LEU A 133 -17.67 -8.29 1.42
CA LEU A 133 -17.28 -8.97 0.18
C LEU A 133 -16.94 -10.44 0.46
N ASP A 134 -17.00 -11.29 -0.56
CA ASP A 134 -16.79 -12.75 -0.47
C ASP A 134 -15.30 -13.11 -0.25
N TRP A 135 -14.71 -12.55 0.81
CA TRP A 135 -13.33 -12.76 1.23
C TRP A 135 -13.13 -14.20 1.67
N GLN A 136 -12.26 -14.89 0.96
CA GLN A 136 -11.81 -16.24 1.29
C GLN A 136 -10.53 -16.15 2.11
N LEU A 137 -10.46 -16.90 3.21
CA LEU A 137 -9.27 -16.99 4.03
C LEU A 137 -8.17 -17.76 3.27
N CYS A 138 -6.95 -17.23 3.25
CA CYS A 138 -5.78 -17.96 2.75
C CYS A 138 -5.42 -19.09 3.74
N THR A 139 -5.72 -20.35 3.39
CA THR A 139 -5.48 -21.52 4.27
C THR A 139 -4.20 -22.29 3.97
N ILE A 140 -3.46 -21.93 2.92
CA ILE A 140 -2.22 -22.62 2.53
C ILE A 140 -1.08 -22.06 3.39
N LYS A 141 -0.42 -22.90 4.18
CA LYS A 141 0.80 -22.55 4.93
C LYS A 141 2.02 -22.80 4.05
N VAL A 142 2.70 -21.76 3.56
CA VAL A 142 4.03 -21.90 2.95
C VAL A 142 5.02 -21.14 3.84
N SER A 143 6.16 -21.76 4.12
CA SER A 143 7.17 -21.33 5.10
C SER A 143 7.98 -20.08 4.70
N ALA A 144 7.37 -19.11 4.01
CA ALA A 144 8.04 -17.87 3.66
C ALA A 144 7.70 -16.83 4.74
N GLU A 145 8.63 -16.62 5.67
CA GLU A 145 8.49 -15.67 6.76
C GLU A 145 8.20 -14.28 6.19
N MET A 146 6.96 -13.83 6.39
CA MET A 146 6.43 -12.62 5.75
C MET A 146 6.87 -11.33 6.45
N ASP A 147 7.88 -11.40 7.30
CA ASP A 147 7.98 -10.50 8.44
C ASP A 147 9.33 -9.82 8.65
N GLU A 148 10.38 -10.27 7.95
CA GLU A 148 11.64 -9.54 7.90
C GLU A 148 11.68 -8.70 6.63
N LEU A 149 11.84 -7.38 6.78
CA LEU A 149 12.20 -6.56 5.62
C LEU A 149 13.61 -6.99 5.19
N ILE A 150 13.75 -7.64 4.04
CA ILE A 150 15.06 -8.05 3.53
C ILE A 150 15.82 -6.79 3.13
N SER A 151 16.79 -6.43 3.96
CA SER A 151 17.82 -5.42 3.72
C SER A 151 19.15 -6.14 3.54
N ARG A 152 19.87 -5.85 2.45
CA ARG A 152 21.18 -6.40 2.14
C ARG A 152 22.23 -5.31 2.15
N ASP A 153 23.48 -5.66 2.46
CA ASP A 153 24.60 -4.71 2.52
C ASP A 153 24.83 -3.97 1.18
N ASP A 154 24.46 -4.57 0.06
CA ASP A 154 24.61 -4.05 -1.30
C ASP A 154 23.34 -3.39 -1.86
N ASP A 155 22.25 -3.31 -1.09
CA ASP A 155 20.96 -2.80 -1.58
C ASP A 155 21.02 -1.33 -2.03
N LEU A 156 21.95 -0.54 -1.48
CA LEU A 156 22.16 0.87 -1.88
C LEU A 156 23.30 1.07 -2.88
N GLU A 157 24.02 0.01 -3.28
CA GLU A 157 25.06 0.13 -4.30
C GLU A 157 24.44 0.62 -5.61
N GLY A 158 24.95 1.73 -6.14
CA GLY A 158 24.43 2.36 -7.37
C GLY A 158 23.23 3.29 -7.20
N VAL A 159 22.73 3.53 -5.98
CA VAL A 159 21.75 4.59 -5.72
C VAL A 159 22.49 5.93 -5.61
N GLU A 160 22.36 6.76 -6.65
CA GLU A 160 23.08 8.05 -6.73
C GLU A 160 22.40 9.19 -5.94
N ASP A 161 21.08 9.16 -5.82
CA ASP A 161 20.32 10.20 -5.11
C ASP A 161 20.29 9.93 -3.60
N PHE A 162 20.93 10.78 -2.82
CA PHE A 162 21.04 10.62 -1.38
C PHE A 162 19.68 10.56 -0.68
N ARG A 163 18.66 11.28 -1.18
CA ARG A 163 17.30 11.26 -0.62
C ARG A 163 16.66 9.88 -0.75
N MET A 164 17.05 9.10 -1.76
CA MET A 164 16.55 7.74 -1.92
C MET A 164 17.23 6.77 -0.96
N ASN A 165 18.50 7.02 -0.59
CA ASN A 165 19.16 6.30 0.50
C ASN A 165 18.47 6.60 1.84
N GLU A 166 18.19 7.87 2.12
CA GLU A 166 17.46 8.28 3.32
C GLU A 166 16.05 7.65 3.38
N LEU A 167 15.32 7.68 2.26
CA LEU A 167 13.99 7.06 2.17
C LEU A 167 14.03 5.55 2.40
N TYR A 168 15.05 4.86 1.88
CA TYR A 168 15.24 3.43 2.10
C TYR A 168 15.32 3.10 3.59
N TRP A 169 16.14 3.83 4.35
CA TRP A 169 16.26 3.68 5.81
C TRP A 169 14.95 4.03 6.53
N LEU A 170 14.25 5.09 6.10
CA LEU A 170 12.95 5.45 6.67
C LEU A 170 11.89 4.36 6.46
N MET A 171 11.91 3.64 5.33
CA MET A 171 10.99 2.52 5.11
C MET A 171 11.30 1.34 6.05
N GLU A 172 12.57 1.08 6.34
CA GLU A 172 12.98 0.06 7.32
C GLU A 172 12.47 0.38 8.72
N ILE A 173 12.68 1.62 9.17
CA ILE A 173 12.19 2.09 10.47
C ILE A 173 10.64 2.04 10.49
N TRP A 174 9.97 2.49 9.43
CA TRP A 174 8.51 2.47 9.38
C TRP A 174 7.95 1.04 9.39
N HIS A 175 8.58 0.12 8.66
CA HIS A 175 8.17 -1.29 8.66
C HIS A 175 8.18 -1.89 10.08
N ALA A 176 9.15 -1.51 10.92
CA ALA A 176 9.21 -1.90 12.32
C ALA A 176 8.13 -1.23 13.19
N GLN A 177 7.77 0.03 12.90
CA GLN A 177 6.75 0.80 13.65
C GLN A 177 5.30 0.47 13.23
N ALA A 178 5.08 0.03 12.00
CA ALA A 178 3.75 -0.12 11.42
C ALA A 178 2.93 -1.20 12.14
N THR A 179 1.72 -0.82 12.56
CA THR A 179 0.78 -1.68 13.28
C THR A 179 -0.17 -2.45 12.37
N ASN A 180 -0.37 -2.00 11.12
CA ASN A 180 -1.18 -2.71 10.13
C ASN A 180 -0.32 -3.30 9.00
N ALA A 181 -0.78 -4.41 8.44
CA ALA A 181 -0.03 -5.18 7.45
C ALA A 181 0.06 -4.50 6.08
N MET A 182 -0.92 -3.67 5.69
CA MET A 182 -0.84 -2.93 4.42
C MET A 182 0.26 -1.86 4.43
N ASP A 183 0.44 -1.15 5.54
CA ASP A 183 1.53 -0.19 5.68
C ASP A 183 2.91 -0.88 5.61
N ARG A 184 3.03 -2.10 6.16
CA ARG A 184 4.25 -2.93 6.01
C ARG A 184 4.47 -3.35 4.56
N LEU A 185 3.41 -3.76 3.86
CA LEU A 185 3.47 -4.12 2.44
C LEU A 185 3.92 -2.93 1.58
N HIS A 186 3.40 -1.74 1.86
CA HIS A 186 3.80 -0.51 1.20
C HIS A 186 5.26 -0.15 1.45
N ALA A 187 5.72 -0.28 2.70
CA ALA A 187 7.14 -0.09 3.04
C ALA A 187 8.02 -1.08 2.25
N ASN A 188 7.60 -2.35 2.14
CA ASN A 188 8.30 -3.36 1.37
C ASN A 188 8.37 -3.01 -0.13
N ASP A 189 7.28 -2.50 -0.73
CA ASP A 189 7.29 -2.07 -2.13
C ASP A 189 8.30 -0.96 -2.37
N ILE A 190 8.26 0.09 -1.57
CA ILE A 190 9.15 1.25 -1.73
C ILE A 190 10.61 0.83 -1.50
N HIS A 191 10.88 0.09 -0.43
CA HIS A 191 12.22 -0.39 -0.08
C HIS A 191 12.81 -1.30 -1.18
N THR A 192 12.00 -2.25 -1.67
CA THR A 192 12.40 -3.16 -2.75
C THR A 192 12.62 -2.41 -4.06
N TRP A 193 11.75 -1.45 -4.39
CA TRP A 193 11.89 -0.63 -5.58
C TRP A 193 13.18 0.17 -5.58
N ILE A 194 13.55 0.76 -4.43
CA ILE A 194 14.81 1.50 -4.29
C ILE A 194 16.00 0.57 -4.52
N SER A 195 16.02 -0.59 -3.88
CA SER A 195 17.12 -1.53 -4.02
C SER A 195 17.23 -2.10 -5.45
N LEU A 196 16.14 -2.46 -6.11
CA LEU A 196 16.25 -3.13 -7.41
C LEU A 196 16.43 -2.17 -8.56
N ASP A 197 15.67 -1.08 -8.57
CA ASP A 197 15.54 -0.21 -9.74
C ASP A 197 16.43 1.05 -9.62
N LYS A 198 17.06 1.28 -8.46
CA LYS A 198 17.97 2.40 -8.17
C LYS A 198 17.43 3.78 -8.63
N PRO A 199 16.17 4.13 -8.27
CA PRO A 199 15.53 5.35 -8.72
C PRO A 199 16.19 6.61 -8.14
N SER A 200 16.01 7.73 -8.83
CA SER A 200 16.21 9.06 -8.27
C SER A 200 14.97 9.57 -7.54
N PHE A 201 15.10 10.65 -6.77
CA PHE A 201 13.94 11.30 -6.15
C PHE A 201 12.98 11.90 -7.19
N GLN A 202 13.50 12.31 -8.35
CA GLN A 202 12.66 12.75 -9.47
C GLN A 202 11.79 11.60 -10.01
N ASP A 203 12.32 10.37 -10.04
CA ASP A 203 11.53 9.20 -10.44
C ASP A 203 10.42 8.91 -9.42
N LEU A 204 10.69 9.10 -8.12
CA LEU A 204 9.67 9.00 -7.08
C LEU A 204 8.55 10.01 -7.31
N ILE A 205 8.90 11.28 -7.50
CA ILE A 205 7.93 12.37 -7.77
C ILE A 205 7.05 12.05 -8.98
N LEU A 206 7.65 11.58 -10.08
CA LEU A 206 6.92 11.22 -11.29
C LEU A 206 6.04 9.97 -11.09
N HIS A 207 6.39 9.12 -10.12
CA HIS A 207 5.61 7.97 -9.71
C HIS A 207 4.59 8.33 -8.62
N GLU A 208 3.58 9.13 -8.98
CA GLU A 208 2.57 9.73 -8.09
C GLU A 208 2.01 8.79 -7.01
N ALA A 209 1.75 7.53 -7.34
CA ALA A 209 1.17 6.57 -6.39
C ALA A 209 2.13 6.24 -5.24
N ARG A 210 3.41 6.01 -5.54
CA ARG A 210 4.44 5.73 -4.54
C ARG A 210 4.76 6.97 -3.76
N ALA A 211 4.88 8.12 -4.41
CA ALA A 211 5.13 9.36 -3.70
C ALA A 211 3.99 9.74 -2.75
N TYR A 212 2.72 9.48 -3.12
CA TYR A 212 1.58 9.64 -2.21
C TYR A 212 1.63 8.67 -1.02
N ILE A 213 2.00 7.41 -1.26
CA ILE A 213 2.18 6.40 -0.21
C ILE A 213 3.32 6.83 0.74
N VAL A 214 4.48 7.21 0.21
CA VAL A 214 5.62 7.73 0.97
C VAL A 214 5.19 8.92 1.82
N PHE A 215 4.56 9.94 1.23
CA PHE A 215 4.04 11.09 1.97
C PHE A 215 3.13 10.66 3.13
N SER A 216 2.18 9.76 2.85
CA SER A 216 1.21 9.27 3.86
C SER A 216 1.87 8.47 4.98
N ILE A 217 2.94 7.73 4.67
CA ILE A 217 3.74 6.98 5.64
C ILE A 217 4.54 7.95 6.51
N LEU A 218 5.34 8.82 5.89
CA LEU A 218 6.22 9.76 6.57
C LEU A 218 5.43 10.71 7.49
N ALA A 219 4.28 11.22 7.04
CA ALA A 219 3.42 12.08 7.85
C ALA A 219 2.85 11.41 9.13
N ARG A 220 2.85 10.06 9.18
CA ARG A 220 2.38 9.27 10.34
C ARG A 220 3.51 8.66 11.15
N MET A 221 4.75 8.79 10.69
CA MET A 221 5.91 8.18 11.31
C MET A 221 6.13 8.81 12.69
N ASN A 222 6.20 7.96 13.73
CA ASN A 222 6.31 8.47 15.09
C ASN A 222 7.77 8.83 15.36
N SER A 223 8.07 10.13 15.32
CA SER A 223 9.39 10.67 15.62
C SER A 223 9.73 10.67 17.11
N SER A 224 9.22 9.70 17.89
CA SER A 224 9.28 9.70 19.37
C SER A 224 10.09 8.55 19.97
N ILE A 225 10.78 7.74 19.16
CA ILE A 225 11.65 6.66 19.68
C ILE A 225 13.01 7.27 20.04
N PRO A 226 13.52 7.09 21.27
CA PRO A 226 14.65 7.88 21.74
C PRO A 226 16.00 7.38 21.18
N VAL A 227 16.86 8.35 20.84
CA VAL A 227 18.35 8.36 20.81
C VAL A 227 19.11 8.27 19.45
N THR A 228 18.51 7.95 18.29
CA THR A 228 19.16 8.12 16.95
C THR A 228 18.76 9.41 16.19
N HIS A 229 18.26 10.38 16.96
CA HIS A 229 17.11 11.23 16.62
C HIS A 229 17.32 12.43 15.69
N VAL A 230 18.55 12.90 15.38
CA VAL A 230 18.71 14.11 14.55
C VAL A 230 18.69 13.76 13.07
N THR A 231 19.44 12.74 12.69
CA THR A 231 19.58 12.33 11.30
C THR A 231 18.26 11.80 10.74
N GLU A 232 17.55 10.94 11.47
CA GLU A 232 16.21 10.45 11.07
C GLU A 232 15.17 11.58 10.98
N LEU A 233 15.19 12.53 11.92
CA LEU A 233 14.31 13.70 11.88
C LEU A 233 14.61 14.62 10.70
N MET A 234 15.90 14.79 10.37
CA MET A 234 16.32 15.57 9.21
C MET A 234 15.87 14.89 7.93
N TYR A 235 16.14 13.60 7.76
CA TYR A 235 15.69 12.82 6.60
C TYR A 235 14.18 12.88 6.43
N LEU A 236 13.43 12.68 7.52
CA LEU A 236 11.99 12.78 7.53
C LEU A 236 11.52 14.18 7.14
N GLY A 237 12.09 15.23 7.74
CA GLY A 237 11.72 16.61 7.50
C GLY A 237 12.03 17.09 6.08
N ASP A 238 13.21 16.73 5.56
CA ASP A 238 13.68 17.11 4.23
C ASP A 238 12.81 16.45 3.15
N ILE A 239 12.65 15.12 3.21
CA ILE A 239 11.82 14.39 2.24
C ILE A 239 10.35 14.80 2.36
N LEU A 240 9.80 14.90 3.58
CA LEU A 240 8.40 15.28 3.76
C LEU A 240 8.15 16.71 3.31
N GLY A 241 9.08 17.64 3.56
CA GLY A 241 8.98 19.03 3.10
C GLY A 241 9.03 19.14 1.57
N GLU A 242 9.91 18.39 0.92
CA GLU A 242 9.96 18.32 -0.54
C GLU A 242 8.69 17.70 -1.13
N LEU A 243 8.15 16.65 -0.51
CA LEU A 243 6.90 16.06 -0.94
C LEU A 243 5.71 17.00 -0.67
N ASP A 244 5.61 17.67 0.48
CA ASP A 244 4.50 18.59 0.79
C ASP A 244 4.44 19.80 -0.16
N ALA A 245 5.59 20.20 -0.73
CA ALA A 245 5.66 21.21 -1.78
C ALA A 245 5.00 20.77 -3.09
N PHE A 246 4.81 19.46 -3.31
CA PHE A 246 3.93 18.97 -4.36
C PHE A 246 2.49 19.18 -3.94
N GLU A 247 1.72 19.92 -4.74
CA GLU A 247 0.29 20.14 -4.51
C GLU A 247 -0.50 18.81 -4.64
N TRP A 248 -0.41 17.91 -3.64
CA TRP A 248 -1.22 16.69 -3.51
C TRP A 248 -2.73 16.97 -3.51
N LYS A 249 -3.08 18.24 -3.33
CA LYS A 249 -4.41 18.83 -3.46
C LYS A 249 -4.51 19.63 -4.77
N LYS A 250 -4.88 18.94 -5.84
CA LYS A 250 -5.75 19.41 -6.92
C LYS A 250 -6.35 18.21 -7.63
#